data_AF-A0A432HIJ1-F1
#
_entry.id   AF-A0A432HIJ1-F1
#
_cell.length_a   1.000
_cell.length_b   1.000
_cell.length_c   1.000
_cell.angle_alpha   90.00
_cell.angle_beta   90.00
_cell.angle_gamma   90.00
#
_symmetry.space_group_name_H-M   'P 1'
#
loop_
_entity.id
_entity.type
_entity.pdbx_description
1 polymer ?
#
loop_
_entity_poly.entity_id
_entity_poly.type
_entity_poly.pdbx_seq_one_letter_code
_entity_poly.pdbx_strand_id
1 'polypeptide(L)' 'MKQTGIYLILGGAVVFILVFIGKIMALVFNNPLLGLALMAVVIGVFILLYSIIQEERVAKKDEPFRGIDK' A
#
# COMPACT_ATOMS: atom_id res chain seq x y z
N MET A 1 -29.34 -8.48 14.12
CA MET A 1 -28.19 -8.07 14.97
C MET A 1 -26.83 -8.18 14.27
N LYS A 2 -26.50 -9.27 13.56
CA LYS A 2 -25.17 -9.41 12.89
C LYS A 2 -24.89 -8.36 11.80
N GLN A 3 -25.88 -7.99 10.99
CA GLN A 3 -25.69 -7.01 9.90
C GLN A 3 -25.44 -5.59 10.40
N THR A 4 -26.14 -5.16 11.47
CA THR A 4 -25.96 -3.82 12.07
C THR A 4 -24.54 -3.60 12.59
N GLY A 5 -23.92 -4.64 13.18
CA GLY A 5 -22.52 -4.58 13.61
C GLY A 5 -21.55 -4.44 12.43
N ILE A 6 -21.79 -5.12 11.31
CA ILE A 6 -20.97 -5.01 10.10
C ILE A 6 -21.05 -3.59 9.52
N TYR A 7 -22.24 -3.01 9.43
CA TYR A 7 -22.41 -1.63 8.96
C TYR A 7 -21.73 -0.61 9.88
N LEU A 8 -21.72 -0.84 11.19
CA LEU A 8 -21.03 0.03 12.14
C LEU A 8 -19.50 -0.05 11.99
N ILE A 9 -18.96 -1.26 11.78
CA ILE A 9 -17.52 -1.45 11.51
C ILE A 9 -17.15 -0.80 10.18
N LEU A 10 -17.96 -0.98 9.13
CA LEU A 10 -17.72 -0.37 7.83
C LEU A 10 -17.77 1.16 7.92
N GLY A 11 -18.77 1.71 8.61
CA GLY A 11 -18.90 3.15 8.84
C GLY A 11 -17.72 3.72 9.61
N GLY A 12 -17.30 3.04 10.69
CA GLY A 12 -16.11 3.41 11.45
C GLY A 12 -14.83 3.37 10.63
N ALA A 13 -14.65 2.34 9.79
CA ALA A 13 -13.50 2.21 8.91
C ALA A 13 -13.44 3.35 7.88
N VAL A 14 -14.56 3.72 7.27
CA VAL A 14 -14.62 4.83 6.29
C VAL A 14 -14.25 6.15 6.95
N VAL A 15 -14.82 6.46 8.13
CA VAL A 15 -14.48 7.70 8.87
C VAL A 15 -13.01 7.71 9.26
N PHE A 16 -12.48 6.58 9.73
CA PHE A 16 -11.07 6.46 10.09
C PHE A 16 -10.15 6.75 8.91
N ILE A 17 -10.44 6.19 7.73
CA ILE A 17 -9.66 6.43 6.51
C ILE A 17 -9.70 7.91 6.12
N LEU A 18 -10.88 8.55 6.17
CA LEU A 18 -11.02 9.97 5.84
C LEU A 18 -10.22 10.86 6.79
N VAL A 19 -10.32 10.63 8.09
CA VAL A 19 -9.55 11.38 9.10
C VAL A 19 -8.05 11.15 8.93
N PHE A 20 -7.65 9.92 8.62
CA PHE A 20 -6.26 9.57 8.38
C PHE A 20 -5.68 10.34 7.20
N ILE A 21 -6.37 10.33 6.04
CA ILE A 21 -5.94 11.09 4.85
C ILE A 21 -5.85 12.59 5.17
N GLY A 22 -6.83 13.15 5.88
CA GLY A 22 -6.82 14.54 6.31
C GLY A 22 -5.59 14.89 7.16
N LYS A 23 -5.20 14.00 8.08
CA LYS A 23 -3.98 14.18 8.90
C LYS A 23 -2.70 14.09 8.07
N ILE A 24 -2.62 13.20 7.09
CA ILE A 24 -1.46 13.12 6.19
C ILE A 24 -1.33 14.41 5.37
N MET A 25 -2.42 14.91 4.79
CA MET A 25 -2.41 16.19 4.08
C MET A 25 -1.99 17.33 5.01
N ALA A 26 -2.56 17.41 6.21
CA ALA A 26 -2.19 18.43 7.19
C ALA A 26 -0.72 18.35 7.62
N LEU A 27 -0.16 17.13 7.75
CA LEU A 27 1.26 16.93 8.04
C LEU A 27 2.14 17.52 6.93
N VAL A 28 1.80 17.26 5.66
CA VAL A 28 2.54 17.76 4.50
C VAL A 28 2.48 19.29 4.40
N PHE A 29 1.30 19.88 4.60
CA PHE A 29 1.12 21.34 4.49
C PHE A 29 1.67 22.12 5.68
N ASN A 30 1.50 21.64 6.91
CA ASN A 30 1.99 22.35 8.10
C ASN A 30 3.46 22.09 8.39
N ASN A 31 4.00 20.92 8.00
CA ASN A 31 5.37 20.52 8.30
C ASN A 31 6.01 19.87 7.06
N PRO A 32 6.48 20.67 6.09
CA PRO A 32 6.94 20.16 4.79
C PRO A 32 8.07 19.13 4.90
N LEU A 33 8.97 19.27 5.87
CA LEU A 33 10.07 18.31 6.09
C LEU A 33 9.55 16.92 6.53
N LEU A 34 8.57 16.88 7.44
CA LEU A 34 7.96 15.62 7.89
C LEU A 34 7.09 15.00 6.79
N GLY A 35 6.40 15.82 6.01
CA GLY A 35 5.67 15.37 4.82
C GLY A 35 6.58 14.71 3.78
N LEU A 36 7.74 15.32 3.50
CA LEU A 36 8.76 14.75 2.61
C LEU A 36 9.32 13.43 3.15
N ALA A 37 9.61 13.35 4.45
CA ALA A 37 10.08 12.12 5.07
C ALA A 37 9.06 10.98 4.94
N LEU A 38 7.77 11.27 5.17
CA LEU A 38 6.69 10.31 4.98
C LEU A 38 6.62 9.83 3.51
N MET A 39 6.68 10.74 2.55
CA MET A 39 6.68 10.40 1.12
C MET A 39 7.89 9.53 0.75
N ALA A 40 9.08 9.83 1.28
CA ALA A 40 10.27 9.03 1.06
C ALA A 40 10.12 7.59 1.58
N VAL A 41 9.51 7.41 2.76
CA VAL A 41 9.22 6.08 3.31
C VAL A 41 8.24 5.33 2.42
N VAL A 42 7.13 5.97 2.00
CA VAL A 42 6.12 5.35 1.13
C VAL A 42 6.73 4.92 -0.21
N ILE A 43 7.53 5.79 -0.83
CA ILE A 43 8.23 5.49 -2.08
C ILE A 43 9.22 4.34 -1.89
N GLY A 44 10.01 4.36 -0.80
CA GLY A 44 10.97 3.29 -0.50
C GLY A 44 10.30 1.93 -0.36
N VAL A 45 9.17 1.85 0.36
CA VAL A 45 8.39 0.61 0.47
C VAL A 45 7.86 0.17 -0.89
N PHE A 46 7.37 1.11 -1.72
CA PHE A 46 6.84 0.79 -3.05
C PHE A 46 7.93 0.22 -3.97
N ILE A 47 9.13 0.81 -3.96
CA ILE A 47 10.27 0.32 -4.73
C ILE A 47 10.69 -1.07 -4.28
N LEU A 48 10.76 -1.32 -2.96
CA LEU A 48 11.11 -2.64 -2.42
C LEU A 48 10.10 -3.71 -2.85
N LEU A 49 8.80 -3.44 -2.69
CA LEU A 49 7.76 -4.36 -3.13
C LEU A 49 7.81 -4.61 -4.64
N TYR A 50 8.01 -3.55 -5.44
CA TYR A 50 8.16 -3.68 -6.88
C TYR A 50 9.37 -4.55 -7.25
N SER A 51 10.51 -4.37 -6.57
CA SER A 51 11.71 -5.17 -6.77
C SER A 51 11.45 -6.65 -6.47
N ILE A 52 10.79 -6.97 -5.37
CA ILE A 52 10.44 -8.36 -5.01
C ILE A 52 9.56 -8.99 -6.08
N ILE A 53 8.52 -8.27 -6.52
CA ILE A 53 7.60 -8.76 -7.57
C ILE A 53 8.33 -8.93 -8.91
N GLN A 54 9.24 -8.01 -9.25
CA GLN A 54 10.03 -8.09 -10.47
C GLN A 54 10.98 -9.29 -10.43
N GLU A 55 11.66 -9.50 -9.31
CA GLU A 55 12.58 -10.62 -9.09
C GLU A 55 11.87 -11.97 -9.23
N GLU A 56 10.69 -12.13 -8.64
CA GLU A 56 9.86 -13.34 -8.85
C GLU A 56 9.49 -13.55 -10.33
N ARG A 57 9.22 -12.47 -11.08
CA ARG A 57 8.87 -12.56 -12.51
C ARG A 57 10.08 -12.91 -13.37
N VAL A 58 11.27 -12.45 -13.01
CA VAL A 58 12.53 -12.77 -13.70
C VAL A 58 12.94 -14.21 -13.37
N ALA A 59 12.92 -14.60 -12.09
CA ALA A 59 13.22 -15.96 -11.67
C ALA A 59 12.36 -17.00 -12.40
N LYS A 60 11.05 -16.74 -12.56
CA LYS A 60 10.17 -17.63 -13.35
C LYS A 60 10.53 -17.73 -14.83
N LYS A 61 11.18 -16.71 -15.41
CA LYS A 61 11.58 -16.69 -16.84
C LYS A 61 12.83 -17.50 -17.13
N ASP A 62 13.75 -17.59 -16.16
CA ASP A 62 15.06 -18.22 -16.35
C ASP A 62 15.12 -19.68 -15.85
N GLU A 63 13.96 -20.30 -15.57
CA GLU A 63 13.91 -21.71 -15.16
C GLU A 63 14.18 -22.66 -16.35
N PRO A 64 15.14 -23.61 -16.22
CA PRO A 64 15.57 -24.48 -17.33
C PRO A 64 14.52 -25.50 -17.79
N PHE A 65 13.39 -25.62 -17.10
CA PHE A 65 12.31 -26.59 -17.40
C PHE A 65 11.03 -25.94 -17.95
N ARG A 66 11.10 -24.70 -18.42
CA ARG A 66 9.94 -23.98 -18.99
C ARG A 66 9.64 -24.48 -20.42
N GLY A 67 9.34 -25.77 -20.53
CA GLY A 67 9.18 -26.52 -21.79
C GLY A 67 7.77 -27.03 -22.07
N ILE A 68 6.74 -26.54 -21.38
CA ILE A 68 5.34 -26.85 -21.76
C ILE A 68 4.50 -25.58 -21.65
N ASP A 69 4.34 -24.89 -22.78
CA ASP A 69 3.16 -24.05 -23.02
C ASP A 69 1.94 -24.97 -22.97
N LYS A 70 0.92 -24.53 -22.24
CA LYS A 70 -0.37 -25.23 -22.16
C LYS A 70 -1.36 -24.59 -23.12
#